data_AF-A0A6S7JTP6-F1
#
_entry.id   AF-A0A6S7JTP6-F1
#
_cell.length_a   1.000
_cell.length_b   1.000
_cell.length_c   1.000
_cell.angle_alpha   90.00
_cell.angle_beta   90.00
_cell.angle_gamma   90.00
#
_symmetry.space_group_name_H-M   'P 1'
#
loop_
_entity.id
_entity.type
_entity.pdbx_description
1 polymer ?
#
loop_
_entity_poly.entity_id
_entity_poly.type
_entity_poly.pdbx_seq_one_letter_code
_entity_poly.pdbx_strand_id
1 'polypeptide(L)'
;MLVKQHAKRLSLPIFLFVAFSTIIGITLLLLSLFFSDTSPNLSRVPYAADEKILLLFWSKLWGFPARKSEGFLEKGIGKGQCPVACEVTSNRDRIEQAHAFIVHARDPYPLPPNKDIPWILTTLENPVYTPVLKKQEYMSQFHLLRSYRLDSDFPTPLFKKPNLNPPVPFKNKTGRIIAAFSNCEPVRTEYLRQLMRYIPVDSYGVCLQNKAGLIQR
;
A
#
# COMPACT_ATOMS: atom_id res chain seq x y z
N MET A 1 4.76 -86.14 -12.62
CA MET A 1 4.83 -84.82 -13.27
C MET A 1 3.59 -84.03 -12.87
N LEU A 2 3.71 -83.10 -11.90
CA LEU A 2 2.85 -81.91 -11.75
C LEU A 2 3.28 -81.15 -10.50
N VAL A 3 4.06 -80.10 -10.73
CA VAL A 3 4.46 -79.09 -9.76
C VAL A 3 3.23 -78.23 -9.46
N LYS A 4 2.77 -78.18 -8.21
CA LYS A 4 1.82 -77.14 -7.77
C LYS A 4 2.61 -76.07 -7.01
N GLN A 5 2.70 -74.90 -7.63
CA GLN A 5 3.36 -73.71 -7.09
C GLN A 5 2.65 -73.19 -5.84
N HIS A 6 3.44 -72.78 -4.86
CA HIS A 6 3.04 -72.01 -3.70
C HIS A 6 2.53 -70.63 -4.11
N ALA A 7 1.23 -70.37 -3.93
CA ALA A 7 0.71 -69.01 -3.91
C ALA A 7 0.88 -68.43 -2.50
N LYS A 8 1.88 -67.56 -2.30
CA LYS A 8 2.00 -66.75 -1.08
C LYS A 8 0.83 -65.74 -1.06
N ARG A 9 -0.14 -65.94 -0.17
CA ARG A 9 -1.18 -64.94 0.13
C ARG A 9 -0.50 -63.70 0.70
N LEU A 10 -0.52 -62.61 -0.08
CA LEU A 10 -0.09 -61.29 0.38
C LEU A 10 -1.05 -60.86 1.50
N SER A 11 -0.50 -60.54 2.68
CA SER A 11 -1.31 -60.27 3.87
C SER A 11 -2.09 -58.95 3.69
N LEU A 12 -3.35 -58.95 4.12
CA LEU A 12 -4.27 -57.80 4.11
C LEU A 12 -3.64 -56.43 4.51
N PRO A 13 -2.72 -56.32 5.49
CA PRO A 13 -2.04 -55.06 5.81
C PRO A 13 -1.18 -54.51 4.66
N ILE A 14 -0.60 -55.36 3.82
CA ILE A 14 0.20 -54.93 2.66
C ILE A 14 -0.71 -54.30 1.60
N PHE A 15 -1.89 -54.88 1.37
CA PHE A 15 -2.90 -54.30 0.48
C PHE A 15 -3.39 -52.94 0.96
N LEU A 16 -3.66 -52.80 2.26
CA LEU A 16 -4.08 -51.53 2.85
C LEU A 16 -2.99 -50.47 2.77
N PHE A 17 -1.73 -50.84 2.98
CA PHE A 17 -0.60 -49.91 2.89
C PHE A 17 -0.40 -49.41 1.45
N VAL A 18 -0.44 -50.31 0.46
CA VAL A 18 -0.35 -49.96 -0.96
C VAL A 18 -1.52 -49.06 -1.37
N ALA A 19 -2.75 -49.39 -0.96
CA ALA A 19 -3.93 -48.57 -1.25
C ALA A 19 -3.79 -47.16 -0.66
N PHE A 20 -3.34 -47.03 0.59
CA PHE A 20 -3.16 -45.74 1.25
C PHE A 20 -2.07 -44.89 0.59
N SER A 21 -0.94 -45.49 0.20
CA SER A 21 0.12 -44.81 -0.55
C SER A 21 -0.35 -44.34 -1.92
N THR A 22 -1.17 -45.13 -2.62
CA THR A 22 -1.74 -44.71 -3.92
C THR A 22 -2.71 -43.54 -3.77
N ILE A 23 -3.55 -43.52 -2.73
CA ILE A 23 -4.50 -42.42 -2.48
C ILE A 23 -3.75 -41.12 -2.17
N ILE A 24 -2.71 -41.16 -1.34
CA ILE A 24 -1.87 -39.98 -1.04
C ILE A 24 -1.15 -39.48 -2.30
N GLY A 25 -0.64 -40.39 -3.13
CA GLY A 25 -0.02 -40.03 -4.41
C GLY A 25 -0.99 -39.33 -5.35
N ILE A 26 -2.22 -39.83 -5.46
CA ILE A 26 -3.26 -39.24 -6.31
C ILE A 26 -3.72 -37.89 -5.77
N THR A 27 -3.89 -37.72 -4.45
CA THR A 27 -4.28 -36.43 -3.86
C THR A 27 -3.19 -35.37 -4.01
N LEU A 28 -1.91 -35.73 -3.82
CA LEU A 28 -0.79 -34.82 -4.07
C LEU A 28 -0.65 -34.46 -5.55
N LEU A 29 -0.86 -35.40 -6.46
CA LEU A 29 -0.87 -35.14 -7.90
C LEU A 29 -2.03 -34.21 -8.29
N LEU A 30 -3.23 -34.45 -7.78
CA LEU A 30 -4.38 -33.58 -8.00
C LEU A 30 -4.14 -32.18 -7.42
N LEU A 31 -3.58 -32.06 -6.20
CA LEU A 31 -3.18 -30.77 -5.65
C LEU A 31 -2.16 -30.05 -6.55
N SER A 32 -1.17 -30.75 -7.12
CA SER A 32 -0.20 -30.13 -8.03
C SER A 32 -0.81 -29.68 -9.38
N LEU A 33 -1.91 -30.31 -9.81
CA LEU A 33 -2.68 -29.87 -10.98
C LEU A 33 -3.60 -28.68 -10.65
N PHE A 34 -4.13 -28.59 -9.43
CA PHE A 34 -4.89 -27.42 -8.96
C PHE A 34 -4.00 -26.22 -8.59
N PHE A 35 -2.75 -26.46 -8.18
CA PHE A 35 -1.73 -25.45 -7.90
C PHE A 35 -0.74 -25.26 -9.06
N SER A 36 -1.03 -25.81 -10.26
CA SER A 36 -0.31 -25.38 -11.45
C SER A 36 -0.65 -23.91 -11.67
N ASP A 37 0.35 -23.07 -11.35
CA ASP A 37 0.37 -21.63 -11.58
C ASP A 37 -0.09 -21.33 -13.01
N THR A 38 -1.40 -21.14 -13.18
CA THR A 38 -1.84 -19.98 -13.93
C THR A 38 -1.57 -18.77 -13.05
N SER A 39 -0.29 -18.40 -12.92
CA SER A 39 0.01 -16.99 -12.96
C SER A 39 -0.49 -16.58 -14.34
N PRO A 40 -1.63 -15.87 -14.46
CA PRO A 40 -1.98 -15.33 -15.76
C PRO A 40 -0.76 -14.54 -16.17
N ASN A 41 -0.12 -14.94 -17.27
CA ASN A 41 0.76 -14.04 -17.99
C ASN A 41 -0.01 -12.73 -18.03
N LEU A 42 0.47 -11.73 -17.27
CA LEU A 42 -0.11 -10.40 -17.22
C LEU A 42 0.22 -9.79 -18.57
N SER A 43 -0.48 -10.30 -19.57
CA SER A 43 -0.56 -9.83 -20.92
C SER A 43 -0.90 -8.37 -20.73
N ARG A 44 0.02 -7.48 -21.12
CA ARG A 44 -0.25 -6.05 -21.11
C ARG A 44 -1.58 -5.91 -21.83
N VAL A 45 -2.64 -5.58 -21.08
CA VAL A 45 -3.90 -5.19 -21.69
C VAL A 45 -3.50 -4.07 -22.64
N PRO A 46 -3.71 -4.23 -23.96
CA PRO A 46 -3.47 -3.15 -24.88
C PRO A 46 -4.62 -2.19 -24.62
N TYR A 47 -4.51 -1.37 -23.57
CA TYR A 47 -5.28 -0.14 -23.53
C TYR A 47 -4.89 0.58 -24.83
N ALA A 48 -5.88 0.79 -25.69
CA ALA A 48 -5.67 1.53 -26.93
C ALA A 48 -5.00 2.85 -26.55
N ALA A 49 -3.93 3.22 -27.26
CA ALA A 49 -3.13 4.41 -26.95
C ALA A 49 -3.96 5.71 -26.90
N ASP A 50 -5.20 5.67 -27.40
CA ASP A 50 -6.11 6.80 -27.56
C ASP A 50 -7.22 6.85 -26.49
N GLU A 51 -7.42 5.81 -25.66
CA GLU A 51 -8.46 5.83 -24.64
C GLU A 51 -7.98 6.55 -23.37
N LYS A 52 -8.62 7.69 -23.09
CA LYS A 52 -8.25 8.58 -21.98
C LYS A 52 -9.04 8.23 -20.73
N ILE A 53 -8.36 7.72 -19.71
CA ILE A 53 -8.95 7.45 -18.40
C ILE A 53 -9.17 8.77 -17.66
N LEU A 54 -10.39 9.00 -17.18
CA LEU A 54 -10.72 10.14 -16.32
C LEU A 54 -10.88 9.68 -14.87
N LEU A 55 -10.01 10.21 -14.01
CA LEU A 55 -10.09 10.04 -12.56
C LEU A 55 -10.71 11.30 -11.96
N LEU A 56 -11.88 11.17 -11.33
CA LEU A 56 -12.54 12.29 -10.70
C LEU A 56 -12.14 12.36 -9.22
N PHE A 57 -11.41 13.40 -8.84
CA PHE A 57 -11.08 13.66 -7.45
C PHE A 57 -12.31 14.24 -6.75
N TRP A 58 -13.03 13.37 -6.04
CA TRP A 58 -14.37 13.65 -5.56
C TRP A 58 -14.41 14.53 -4.31
N SER A 59 -13.51 14.25 -3.36
CA SER A 59 -13.45 14.97 -2.09
C SER A 59 -12.53 16.19 -2.15
N LYS A 60 -12.58 17.03 -1.12
CA LYS A 60 -11.56 18.05 -0.91
C LYS A 60 -10.31 17.45 -0.28
N LEU A 61 -9.19 18.15 -0.38
CA LEU A 61 -7.99 17.91 0.39
C LEU A 61 -7.81 19.11 1.32
N TRP A 62 -8.06 18.90 2.62
CA TRP A 62 -7.85 19.95 3.63
C TRP A 62 -8.68 21.20 3.33
N GLY A 63 -9.91 21.03 2.86
CA GLY A 63 -10.81 22.12 2.48
C GLY A 63 -10.54 22.77 1.11
N PHE A 64 -9.46 22.39 0.42
CA PHE A 64 -9.14 22.92 -0.91
C PHE A 64 -9.51 21.93 -2.02
N PRO A 65 -9.95 22.43 -3.20
CA PRO A 65 -10.04 21.59 -4.40
C PRO A 65 -8.69 20.94 -4.69
N ALA A 66 -8.71 19.74 -5.26
CA ALA A 66 -7.53 18.92 -5.48
C ALA A 66 -6.54 19.49 -6.54
N ARG A 67 -6.58 20.80 -6.85
CA ARG A 67 -5.78 21.49 -7.88
C ARG A 67 -4.27 21.28 -7.77
N LYS A 68 -3.72 21.11 -6.55
CA LYS A 68 -2.29 20.82 -6.34
C LYS A 68 -1.96 19.31 -6.32
N SER A 69 -2.92 18.47 -5.92
CA SER A 69 -2.78 17.01 -5.94
C SER A 69 -3.03 16.41 -7.32
N GLU A 70 -3.78 17.11 -8.18
CA GLU A 70 -3.93 16.82 -9.62
C GLU A 70 -2.54 16.65 -10.23
N GLY A 71 -1.60 17.59 -10.04
CA GLY A 71 -0.24 17.46 -10.56
C GLY A 71 0.62 16.30 -9.99
N PHE A 72 0.31 15.79 -8.78
CA PHE A 72 0.99 14.62 -8.21
C PHE A 72 0.41 13.31 -8.74
N LEU A 73 -0.91 13.27 -8.98
CA LEU A 73 -1.61 12.12 -9.54
C LEU A 73 -1.40 12.02 -11.06
N GLU A 74 -1.47 13.13 -11.78
CA GLU A 74 -1.31 13.22 -13.24
C GLU A 74 0.10 12.83 -13.71
N LYS A 75 1.13 13.25 -12.99
CA LYS A 75 2.52 12.98 -13.40
C LYS A 75 3.00 11.60 -12.99
N GLY A 76 2.32 10.98 -12.02
CA GLY A 76 2.76 9.74 -11.39
C GLY A 76 4.23 9.80 -10.92
N ILE A 77 4.80 8.64 -10.58
CA ILE A 77 6.22 8.53 -10.24
C ILE A 77 7.11 8.64 -11.51
N GLY A 78 6.56 8.33 -12.69
CA GLY A 78 7.25 8.31 -13.98
C GLY A 78 7.36 9.64 -14.71
N LYS A 79 7.05 10.79 -14.08
CA LYS A 79 7.07 12.13 -14.70
C LYS A 79 6.27 12.20 -16.03
N GLY A 80 5.15 11.50 -16.12
CA GLY A 80 4.30 11.46 -17.32
C GLY A 80 4.53 10.28 -18.27
N GLN A 81 5.43 9.33 -17.95
CA GLN A 81 5.61 8.08 -18.71
C GLN A 81 4.54 7.03 -18.35
N CYS A 82 3.27 7.41 -18.35
CA CYS A 82 2.17 6.46 -18.21
C CYS A 82 1.83 5.90 -19.60
N PRO A 83 1.72 4.57 -19.80
CA PRO A 83 1.34 4.01 -21.09
C PRO A 83 -0.12 4.33 -21.48
N VAL A 84 -0.91 4.84 -20.53
CA VAL A 84 -2.32 5.23 -20.73
C VAL A 84 -2.46 6.73 -20.50
N ALA A 85 -3.16 7.41 -21.41
CA ALA A 85 -3.54 8.80 -21.23
C ALA A 85 -4.50 8.90 -20.04
N CYS A 86 -4.11 9.63 -18.99
CA CYS A 86 -4.92 9.83 -17.80
C CYS A 86 -5.15 11.31 -17.58
N GLU A 87 -6.37 11.67 -17.15
CA GLU A 87 -6.71 13.00 -16.65
C GLU A 87 -7.25 12.87 -15.23
N VAL A 88 -6.81 13.79 -14.36
CA VAL A 88 -7.37 13.92 -13.02
C VAL A 88 -8.11 15.23 -12.95
N THR A 89 -9.36 15.22 -12.53
CA THR A 89 -10.16 16.44 -12.43
C THR A 89 -10.97 16.47 -11.15
N SER A 90 -11.09 17.64 -10.53
CA SER A 90 -12.04 17.87 -9.43
C SER A 90 -13.41 18.37 -9.93
N ASN A 91 -13.64 18.46 -11.25
CA ASN A 91 -14.89 18.97 -11.81
C ASN A 91 -16.02 17.91 -11.69
N ARG A 92 -16.98 18.15 -10.79
CA ARG A 92 -18.12 17.26 -10.54
C ARG A 92 -19.12 17.19 -11.69
N ASP A 93 -19.11 18.16 -12.62
CA ASP A 93 -19.97 18.13 -13.81
C ASP A 93 -19.60 16.99 -14.77
N ARG A 94 -18.41 16.38 -14.58
CA ARG A 94 -17.89 15.29 -15.40
C ARG A 94 -18.08 13.91 -14.74
N ILE A 95 -19.03 13.81 -13.80
CA ILE A 95 -19.29 12.58 -13.06
C ILE A 95 -19.61 11.38 -13.96
N GLU A 96 -20.39 11.60 -15.01
CA GLU A 96 -20.77 10.57 -15.99
C GLU A 96 -19.59 10.12 -16.87
N GLN A 97 -18.50 10.91 -16.94
CA GLN A 97 -17.29 10.59 -17.68
C GLN A 97 -16.24 9.90 -16.79
N ALA A 98 -16.48 9.84 -15.48
CA ALA A 98 -15.51 9.32 -14.52
C ALA A 98 -15.39 7.80 -14.65
N HIS A 99 -14.15 7.34 -14.76
CA HIS A 99 -13.81 5.91 -14.73
C HIS A 99 -13.55 5.42 -13.30
N ALA A 100 -13.20 6.34 -12.39
CA ALA A 100 -13.10 6.07 -10.96
C ALA A 100 -13.22 7.36 -10.15
N PHE A 101 -13.61 7.23 -8.88
CA PHE A 101 -13.60 8.32 -7.90
C PHE A 101 -12.41 8.21 -6.96
N ILE A 102 -11.68 9.31 -6.76
CA ILE A 102 -10.66 9.41 -5.72
C ILE A 102 -11.25 10.15 -4.52
N VAL A 103 -11.19 9.52 -3.35
CA VAL A 103 -11.78 10.02 -2.10
C VAL A 103 -10.70 10.10 -1.02
N HIS A 104 -10.45 11.28 -0.49
CA HIS A 104 -9.52 11.52 0.62
C HIS A 104 -10.15 11.12 1.95
N ALA A 105 -9.41 10.36 2.76
CA ALA A 105 -9.93 9.77 3.99
C ALA A 105 -10.38 10.75 5.07
N ARG A 106 -9.88 11.99 5.12
CA ARG A 106 -10.31 12.97 6.14
C ARG A 106 -11.59 13.73 5.77
N ASP A 107 -11.83 13.95 4.48
CA ASP A 107 -12.93 14.80 4.00
C ASP A 107 -13.85 14.05 3.02
N PRO A 108 -14.27 12.79 3.30
CA PRO A 108 -14.87 11.93 2.28
C PRO A 108 -16.32 12.26 1.94
N TYR A 109 -16.98 13.12 2.74
CA TYR A 109 -18.41 13.38 2.63
C TYR A 109 -18.74 14.66 1.82
N PRO A 110 -19.87 14.68 1.07
CA PRO A 110 -20.72 13.52 0.78
C PRO A 110 -19.94 12.47 0.00
N LEU A 111 -20.28 11.18 0.11
CA LEU A 111 -19.63 10.13 -0.68
C LEU A 111 -20.06 10.21 -2.15
N PRO A 112 -19.28 9.64 -3.10
CA PRO A 112 -19.69 9.60 -4.49
C PRO A 112 -21.07 8.91 -4.66
N PRO A 113 -21.89 9.32 -5.65
CA PRO A 113 -23.23 8.77 -5.83
C PRO A 113 -23.24 7.44 -6.59
N ASN A 114 -22.35 7.26 -7.57
CA ASN A 114 -22.29 6.06 -8.41
C ASN A 114 -21.33 5.02 -7.79
N LYS A 115 -21.84 3.82 -7.47
CA LYS A 115 -21.08 2.70 -6.89
C LYS A 115 -20.63 1.65 -7.91
N ASP A 116 -21.05 1.78 -9.17
CA ASP A 116 -20.75 0.83 -10.25
C ASP A 116 -19.33 1.01 -10.79
N ILE A 117 -18.72 2.17 -10.52
CA ILE A 117 -17.31 2.44 -10.84
C ILE A 117 -16.42 2.37 -9.59
N PRO A 118 -15.12 2.04 -9.74
CA PRO A 118 -14.20 1.95 -8.61
C PRO A 118 -14.11 3.23 -7.78
N TRP A 119 -14.08 3.04 -6.45
CA TRP A 119 -13.80 4.08 -5.48
C TRP A 119 -12.42 3.84 -4.90
N ILE A 120 -11.54 4.82 -5.05
CA ILE A 120 -10.15 4.78 -4.61
C ILE A 120 -10.03 5.62 -3.35
N LEU A 121 -9.86 4.97 -2.20
CA LEU A 121 -9.55 5.68 -0.96
C LEU A 121 -8.09 6.14 -1.00
N THR A 122 -7.82 7.43 -0.81
CA THR A 122 -6.46 7.96 -0.68
C THR A 122 -6.19 8.47 0.74
N THR A 123 -5.12 7.97 1.36
CA THR A 123 -4.65 8.45 2.67
C THR A 123 -3.14 8.30 2.84
N LEU A 124 -2.50 9.32 3.40
CA LEU A 124 -1.11 9.25 3.87
C LEU A 124 -1.03 9.36 5.39
N GLU A 125 -2.19 9.36 6.06
CA GLU A 125 -2.33 9.49 7.50
C GLU A 125 -2.69 8.14 8.12
N ASN A 126 -2.19 7.88 9.32
CA ASN A 126 -2.47 6.63 10.01
C ASN A 126 -3.91 6.61 10.58
N PRO A 127 -4.46 5.42 10.89
CA PRO A 127 -5.78 5.30 11.52
C PRO A 127 -5.87 5.88 12.95
N VAL A 128 -4.75 6.16 13.61
CA VAL A 128 -4.74 6.82 14.93
C VAL A 128 -5.22 8.27 14.79
N TYR A 129 -4.78 8.98 13.74
CA TYR A 129 -5.18 10.35 13.43
C TYR A 129 -6.34 10.45 12.43
N THR A 130 -6.74 9.33 11.82
CA THR A 130 -7.93 9.24 10.96
C THR A 130 -8.82 8.07 11.41
N PRO A 131 -9.56 8.19 12.53
CA PRO A 131 -10.26 7.07 13.16
C PRO A 131 -11.34 6.39 12.30
N VAL A 132 -11.91 7.11 11.32
CA VAL A 132 -12.89 6.53 10.39
C VAL A 132 -12.31 5.34 9.61
N LEU A 133 -10.99 5.31 9.40
CA LEU A 133 -10.28 4.19 8.75
C LEU A 133 -10.32 2.89 9.57
N LYS A 134 -10.67 2.94 10.87
CA LYS A 134 -10.85 1.75 11.70
C LYS A 134 -12.23 1.12 11.55
N LYS A 135 -13.18 1.83 10.91
CA LYS A 135 -14.56 1.36 10.76
C LYS A 135 -14.68 0.49 9.52
N GLN A 136 -14.98 -0.80 9.71
CA GLN A 136 -15.13 -1.75 8.60
C GLN A 136 -16.21 -1.30 7.61
N GLU A 137 -17.35 -0.82 8.11
CA GLU A 137 -18.46 -0.29 7.31
C GLU A 137 -18.04 0.86 6.39
N TYR A 138 -17.08 1.68 6.82
CA TYR A 138 -16.55 2.76 6.02
C TYR A 138 -15.60 2.23 4.96
N MET A 139 -14.66 1.37 5.37
CA MET A 139 -13.63 0.80 4.49
C MET A 139 -14.23 -0.08 3.39
N SER A 140 -15.31 -0.80 3.67
CA SER A 140 -15.97 -1.69 2.70
C SER A 140 -16.65 -0.96 1.54
N GLN A 141 -16.72 0.38 1.56
CA GLN A 141 -17.25 1.18 0.45
C GLN A 141 -16.22 1.42 -0.65
N PHE A 142 -14.94 1.18 -0.38
CA PHE A 142 -13.85 1.47 -1.30
C PHE A 142 -13.36 0.18 -1.96
N HIS A 143 -13.13 0.27 -3.26
CA HIS A 143 -12.68 -0.85 -4.08
C HIS A 143 -11.17 -0.97 -4.10
N LEU A 144 -10.48 0.18 -4.05
CA LEU A 144 -9.03 0.27 -4.13
C LEU A 144 -8.50 1.22 -3.05
N LEU A 145 -7.27 0.97 -2.60
CA LEU A 145 -6.56 1.76 -1.60
C LEU A 145 -5.27 2.33 -2.19
N ARG A 146 -5.11 3.64 -2.02
CA ARG A 146 -3.86 4.36 -2.24
C ARG A 146 -3.33 4.86 -0.91
N SER A 147 -2.27 4.24 -0.40
CA SER A 147 -1.75 4.60 0.93
C SER A 147 -0.23 4.48 1.07
N TYR A 148 0.30 4.90 2.22
CA TYR A 148 1.71 4.67 2.57
C TYR A 148 2.05 3.19 2.84
N ARG A 149 1.04 2.32 3.01
CA ARG A 149 1.27 0.89 3.26
C ARG A 149 1.75 0.21 1.98
N LEU A 150 2.66 -0.74 2.13
CA LEU A 150 3.21 -1.49 0.99
C LEU A 150 2.23 -2.53 0.42
N ASP A 151 1.17 -2.86 1.16
CA ASP A 151 0.11 -3.80 0.79
C ASP A 151 -1.15 -3.11 0.23
N SER A 152 -1.13 -1.80 0.00
CA SER A 152 -2.23 -1.14 -0.71
C SER A 152 -2.14 -1.34 -2.22
N ASP A 153 -3.25 -1.25 -2.95
CA ASP A 153 -3.29 -1.38 -4.42
C ASP A 153 -2.34 -0.39 -5.11
N PHE A 154 -2.24 0.83 -4.56
CA PHE A 154 -1.33 1.88 -5.04
C PHE A 154 -0.42 2.40 -3.91
N PRO A 155 0.69 1.72 -3.59
CA PRO A 155 1.63 2.15 -2.57
C PRO A 155 2.24 3.52 -2.90
N THR A 156 2.13 4.46 -1.97
CA THR A 156 2.65 5.82 -2.07
C THR A 156 3.54 6.11 -0.86
N PRO A 157 4.77 5.56 -0.81
CA PRO A 157 5.68 5.79 0.30
C PRO A 157 6.06 7.27 0.40
N LEU A 158 6.03 7.82 1.61
CA LEU A 158 6.34 9.24 1.88
C LEU A 158 7.85 9.56 1.83
N PHE A 159 8.70 8.54 1.88
CA PHE A 159 10.14 8.73 1.95
C PHE A 159 10.74 8.82 0.56
N LYS A 160 11.49 9.88 0.29
CA LYS A 160 12.31 9.97 -0.92
C LYS A 160 13.47 8.99 -0.80
N LYS A 161 13.81 8.34 -1.90
CA LYS A 161 15.06 7.58 -2.00
C LYS A 161 16.22 8.54 -1.69
N PRO A 162 17.13 8.21 -0.75
CA PRO A 162 18.29 9.05 -0.50
C PRO A 162 19.16 9.14 -1.74
N ASN A 163 19.90 10.25 -1.87
CA ASN A 163 20.98 10.33 -2.86
C ASN A 163 22.06 9.29 -2.51
N LEU A 164 22.73 8.77 -3.53
CA LEU A 164 23.86 7.84 -3.39
C LEU A 164 25.16 8.52 -2.93
N ASN A 165 25.15 9.86 -2.79
CA ASN A 165 26.27 10.60 -2.22
C ASN A 165 26.62 10.08 -0.81
N PRO A 166 27.92 9.89 -0.49
CA PRO A 166 28.35 9.48 0.83
C PRO A 166 27.84 10.44 1.92
N PRO A 167 27.43 9.92 3.10
CA PRO A 167 27.04 10.77 4.22
C PRO A 167 28.23 11.56 4.74
N VAL A 168 27.95 12.72 5.36
CA VAL A 168 28.98 13.53 6.04
C VAL A 168 29.67 12.68 7.13
N PRO A 169 31.02 12.56 7.10
CA PRO A 169 31.76 11.82 8.12
C PRO A 169 31.42 12.31 9.53
N PHE A 170 31.33 11.38 10.50
CA PHE A 170 30.89 11.71 11.85
C PHE A 170 31.73 12.83 12.50
N LYS A 171 33.06 12.81 12.30
CA LYS A 171 34.00 13.84 12.79
C LYS A 171 33.72 15.26 12.27
N ASN A 172 32.99 15.39 11.17
CA ASN A 172 32.69 16.67 10.52
C ASN A 172 31.26 17.17 10.86
N LYS A 173 30.49 16.46 11.70
CA LYS A 173 29.14 16.86 12.08
C LYS A 173 29.16 17.95 13.15
N THR A 174 28.29 18.94 13.03
CA THR A 174 28.16 20.06 13.99
C THR A 174 27.22 19.78 15.16
N GLY A 175 26.50 18.66 15.11
CA GLY A 175 25.55 18.22 16.12
C GLY A 175 25.35 16.71 16.05
N ARG A 176 24.78 16.13 17.11
CA ARG A 176 24.59 14.67 17.23
C ARG A 176 23.18 14.26 16.83
N ILE A 177 22.17 14.88 17.45
CA ILE A 177 20.77 14.53 17.26
C ILE A 177 19.97 15.81 17.05
N ILE A 178 19.15 15.80 16.00
CA ILE A 178 18.15 16.82 15.74
C ILE A 178 16.76 16.21 15.92
N ALA A 179 15.86 16.97 16.52
CA ALA A 179 14.43 16.68 16.54
C ALA A 179 13.69 17.88 15.93
N ALA A 180 12.85 17.63 14.94
CA ALA A 180 12.09 18.68 14.27
C ALA A 180 10.65 18.22 14.02
N PHE A 181 9.76 18.53 14.96
CA PHE A 181 8.34 18.20 14.83
C PHE A 181 7.46 19.12 15.70
N SER A 182 6.25 19.40 15.22
CA SER A 182 5.28 20.27 15.92
C SER A 182 4.02 19.53 16.37
N ASN A 183 3.87 18.25 16.04
CA ASN A 183 2.82 17.39 16.60
C ASN A 183 3.38 16.64 17.81
N CYS A 184 2.95 16.97 19.03
CA CYS A 184 3.54 16.41 20.26
C CYS A 184 2.86 15.10 20.66
N GLU A 185 2.99 14.07 19.82
CA GLU A 185 2.50 12.72 20.12
C GLU A 185 3.15 12.22 21.44
N PRO A 186 2.35 11.71 22.41
CA PRO A 186 2.83 11.40 23.76
C PRO A 186 4.03 10.46 23.82
N VAL A 187 4.03 9.35 23.07
CA VAL A 187 5.08 8.33 23.15
C VAL A 187 6.40 8.87 22.60
N ARG A 188 6.37 9.49 21.41
CA ARG A 188 7.56 10.12 20.81
C ARG A 188 8.11 11.23 21.69
N THR A 189 7.23 12.05 22.25
CA THR A 189 7.62 13.22 23.05
C THR A 189 8.25 12.78 24.38
N GLU A 190 7.67 11.79 25.06
CA GLU A 190 8.25 11.23 26.29
C GLU A 190 9.58 10.54 26.04
N TYR A 191 9.69 9.76 24.94
CA TYR A 191 10.96 9.18 24.53
C TYR A 191 12.04 10.25 24.33
N LEU A 192 11.72 11.34 23.61
CA LEU A 192 12.65 12.43 23.38
C LEU A 192 13.07 13.11 24.70
N ARG A 193 12.11 13.36 25.61
CA ARG A 193 12.36 13.98 26.92
C ARG A 193 13.32 13.14 27.76
N GLN A 194 13.19 11.81 27.74
CA GLN A 194 14.10 10.89 28.44
C GLN A 194 15.47 10.86 27.77
N LEU A 195 15.53 10.80 26.45
CA LEU A 195 16.78 10.81 25.68
C LEU A 195 17.62 12.07 25.95
N MET A 196 16.97 13.24 26.06
CA MET A 196 17.62 14.52 26.36
C MET A 196 18.38 14.55 27.69
N ARG A 197 18.13 13.60 28.60
CA ARG A 197 18.89 13.45 29.87
C ARG A 197 20.28 12.83 29.67
N TYR A 198 20.48 12.09 28.57
CA TYR A 198 21.69 11.31 28.31
C TYR A 198 22.55 11.88 27.17
N ILE A 199 21.94 12.61 26.24
CA ILE A 199 22.63 13.16 25.08
C ILE A 199 22.01 14.51 24.69
N PRO A 200 22.83 15.52 24.33
CA PRO A 200 22.29 16.77 23.79
C PRO A 200 21.49 16.52 22.52
N VAL A 201 20.26 17.02 22.51
CA VAL A 201 19.37 17.03 21.34
C VAL A 201 19.01 18.47 21.02
N ASP A 202 19.24 18.87 19.78
CA ASP A 202 18.77 20.14 19.26
C ASP A 202 17.31 19.97 18.80
N SER A 203 16.37 20.50 19.57
CA SER A 203 14.94 20.34 19.36
C SER A 203 14.31 21.62 18.80
N TYR A 204 13.70 21.46 17.63
CA TYR A 204 13.02 22.47 16.82
C TYR A 204 11.54 22.11 16.65
N GLY A 205 10.73 23.10 16.25
CA GLY A 205 9.27 22.95 16.21
C GLY A 205 8.65 23.36 17.54
N VAL A 206 7.44 22.87 17.82
CA VAL A 206 6.69 23.27 19.03
C VAL A 206 6.99 22.37 20.24
N CYS A 207 7.41 21.13 20.01
CA CYS A 207 7.56 20.13 21.07
C CYS A 207 8.96 20.16 21.69
N LEU A 208 9.04 20.28 23.03
CA LEU A 208 10.31 20.30 23.78
C LEU A 208 11.34 21.27 23.16
N GLN A 209 10.87 22.43 22.69
CA GLN A 209 11.66 23.37 21.93
C GLN A 209 12.80 23.93 22.79
N ASN A 210 14.04 23.76 22.33
CA ASN A 210 15.23 24.35 22.96
C ASN A 210 16.10 25.15 21.97
N LYS A 211 15.66 25.26 20.70
CA LYS A 211 16.25 26.11 19.67
C LYS A 211 15.21 27.06 19.07
N ALA A 212 15.67 28.19 18.56
CA ALA A 212 14.82 29.27 18.03
C ALA A 212 14.14 28.98 16.67
N GLY A 213 14.21 27.76 16.14
CA GLY A 213 13.63 27.38 14.85
C GLY A 213 14.66 27.03 13.77
N LEU A 214 14.20 26.42 12.68
CA LEU A 214 15.07 26.07 11.55
C LEU A 214 15.37 27.34 10.74
N ILE A 215 16.64 27.72 10.64
CA ILE A 215 17.08 28.82 9.78
C ILE A 215 17.14 28.27 8.35
N GLN A 216 16.36 28.82 7.43
CA GLN A 216 16.57 28.58 6.00
C GLN A 216 17.93 29.15 5.62
N ARG A 217 18.82 28.29 5.13
CA ARG A 217 20.06 28.69 4.46
C ARG A 217 19.91 28.44 2.97
#